data_AF-A0A1Y1Q4E8-F1
#
_entry.id   AF-A0A1Y1Q4E8-F1
#
_cell.length_a   1.000
_cell.length_b   1.000
_cell.length_c   1.000
_cell.angle_alpha   90.00
_cell.angle_beta   90.00
_cell.angle_gamma   90.00
#
_symmetry.space_group_name_H-M   'P 1'
#
loop_
_entity.id
_entity.type
_entity.pdbx_description
1 polymer ?
#
loop_
_entity_poly.entity_id
_entity_poly.type
_entity_poly.pdbx_seq_one_letter_code
_entity_poly.pdbx_strand_id
1 'polypeptide(L)' 'MPNTVTLTLSDDIYARFCIYAETHNRSVANLIETAALRYLQEHEYTDDFETAEIDENHLLQAALQRAWQDAKERQGR' A
#
# COMPACT_ATOMS: atom_id res chain seq x y z
N MET A 1 23.92 11.34 -10.23
CA MET A 1 24.39 11.84 -8.92
C MET A 1 23.26 11.60 -7.93
N PRO A 2 23.50 10.98 -6.76
CA PRO A 2 22.45 10.82 -5.76
C PRO A 2 22.14 12.19 -5.12
N ASN A 3 20.85 12.53 -5.02
CA ASN A 3 20.39 13.67 -4.24
C ASN A 3 20.21 13.25 -2.78
N THR A 4 20.46 14.14 -1.83
CA THR A 4 20.31 13.86 -0.40
C THR A 4 19.10 14.60 0.15
N VAL A 5 18.27 13.90 0.91
CA VAL A 5 17.12 14.45 1.64
C VAL A 5 17.43 14.39 3.13
N THR A 6 17.23 15.50 3.84
CA THR A 6 17.39 15.58 5.30
C THR A 6 16.02 15.73 5.94
N LEU A 7 15.73 14.89 6.94
CA LEU A 7 14.45 14.89 7.64
C LEU A 7 14.70 15.05 9.14
N THR A 8 14.01 16.00 9.77
CA THR A 8 14.01 16.15 11.22
C THR A 8 12.84 15.36 11.79
N LEU A 9 13.13 14.43 12.68
CA LEU A 9 12.16 13.58 13.35
C LEU A 9 12.32 13.72 14.86
N SER A 10 11.22 13.56 15.60
CA SER A 10 11.29 13.31 17.04
C SER A 10 11.80 11.90 17.31
N ASP A 11 12.40 11.70 18.48
CA ASP A 11 13.05 10.44 18.85
C ASP A 11 12.10 9.23 18.78
N ASP A 12 10.84 9.42 19.15
CA ASP A 12 9.80 8.40 19.13
C ASP A 12 9.44 7.94 17.70
N ILE A 13 9.36 8.88 16.76
CA ILE A 13 9.09 8.58 15.35
C ILE A 13 10.29 7.88 14.72
N TYR A 14 11.50 8.39 14.99
CA TYR A 14 12.73 7.78 14.49
C TYR A 14 12.89 6.34 14.99
N ALA A 15 12.67 6.10 16.29
CA ALA A 15 12.72 4.76 16.86
C ALA A 15 11.71 3.80 16.19
N ARG A 16 10.49 4.28 15.93
CA ARG A 16 9.46 3.50 15.22
C ARG A 16 9.90 3.13 13.80
N PHE A 17 10.54 4.05 13.08
CA PHE A 17 11.08 3.77 11.74
C PHE A 17 12.20 2.74 11.79
N CYS A 18 13.10 2.81 12.76
CA CYS A 18 14.17 1.83 12.94
C CYS A 18 13.62 0.42 13.19
N ILE A 19 12.70 0.27 14.15
CA ILE A 19 12.08 -1.03 14.47
C ILE A 19 11.42 -1.65 13.23
N TYR A 20 10.68 -0.83 12.47
CA TYR A 20 9.99 -1.32 11.29
C TYR A 20 10.96 -1.65 10.15
N ALA A 21 12.02 -0.86 9.97
CA ALA A 21 13.07 -1.13 9.01
C ALA A 21 13.80 -2.45 9.32
N GLU A 22 14.15 -2.68 10.59
CA GLU A 22 14.77 -3.92 11.09
C GLU A 22 13.87 -5.14 10.87
N THR A 23 12.58 -5.04 11.22
CA THR A 23 11.61 -6.12 11.05
C THR A 23 11.49 -6.57 9.59
N HIS A 24 11.68 -5.65 8.65
CA HIS A 24 11.62 -5.89 7.22
C HIS A 24 13.01 -6.07 6.56
N ASN A 25 14.08 -6.19 7.37
CA ASN A 25 15.46 -6.34 6.92
C ASN A 25 15.87 -5.32 5.83
N ARG A 26 15.49 -4.05 6.02
CA ARG A 26 15.77 -2.94 5.10
C ARG A 26 16.28 -1.72 5.85
N SER A 27 16.90 -0.78 5.12
CA SER A 27 17.34 0.49 5.72
C SER A 27 16.16 1.43 5.93
N VAL A 28 16.30 2.37 6.87
CA VAL A 28 15.30 3.44 7.11
C VAL A 28 15.10 4.30 5.85
N ALA A 29 16.18 4.58 5.10
CA ALA A 29 16.10 5.31 3.84
C ALA A 29 15.23 4.58 2.81
N ASN A 30 15.46 3.27 2.62
CA ASN A 30 14.67 2.47 1.68
C ASN A 30 13.21 2.33 2.13
N LEU A 31 12.96 2.21 3.44
CA LEU A 31 11.61 2.22 4.00
C LEU A 31 10.86 3.51 3.63
N ILE A 32 11.46 4.67 3.88
CA ILE A 32 10.87 5.98 3.62
C ILE A 32 10.63 6.17 2.11
N GLU A 33 11.64 5.85 1.29
CA GLU A 33 11.55 5.93 -0.17
C GLU A 33 10.40 5.07 -0.70
N THR A 34 10.32 3.81 -0.27
CA THR A 34 9.26 2.89 -0.71
C THR A 34 7.88 3.38 -0.29
N ALA A 35 7.74 3.88 0.94
CA ALA A 35 6.47 4.40 1.45
C ALA A 35 6.03 5.66 0.69
N ALA A 36 6.96 6.59 0.44
CA ALA A 36 6.68 7.81 -0.32
C ALA A 36 6.30 7.50 -1.78
N LEU A 37 7.02 6.58 -2.44
CA LEU A 37 6.68 6.14 -3.80
C LEU A 37 5.32 5.48 -3.87
N ARG A 38 4.97 4.62 -2.90
CA ARG A 38 3.63 4.02 -2.83
C ARG A 38 2.55 5.07 -2.63
N TYR A 39 2.76 6.01 -1.71
CA TYR A 39 1.83 7.09 -1.47
C TYR A 39 1.59 7.92 -2.73
N LEU A 40 2.67 8.32 -3.41
CA LEU A 40 2.57 9.05 -4.68
C LEU A 40 1.87 8.20 -5.74
N GLN A 41 2.21 6.91 -5.87
CA GLN A 41 1.56 6.04 -6.83
C GLN A 41 0.06 5.90 -6.55
N GLU A 42 -0.35 5.70 -5.30
CA GLU A 42 -1.75 5.63 -4.92
C GLU A 42 -2.48 6.94 -5.22
N HIS A 43 -1.88 8.10 -4.93
CA HIS A 43 -2.52 9.41 -5.10
C HIS A 43 -2.42 9.99 -6.52
N GLU A 44 -1.45 9.54 -7.32
CA GLU A 44 -1.22 10.01 -8.70
C GLU A 44 -1.88 9.08 -9.73
N TYR A 45 -2.04 7.79 -9.42
CA TYR A 45 -2.67 6.81 -10.33
C TYR A 45 -4.08 6.39 -9.92
N THR A 46 -4.51 6.60 -8.68
CA THR A 46 -5.93 6.41 -8.32
C THR A 46 -6.64 7.75 -8.52
N ASP A 47 -6.96 8.08 -9.77
CA ASP A 47 -7.94 9.14 -10.03
C ASP A 47 -9.31 8.62 -9.54
N ASP A 48 -10.13 9.49 -8.94
CA ASP A 48 -11.46 9.14 -8.41
C ASP A 48 -12.32 8.44 -9.49
N PHE A 49 -12.02 8.70 -10.76
CA PHE A 49 -12.64 8.06 -11.93
C PHE A 49 -12.27 6.58 -12.12
N GLU A 50 -11.02 6.18 -11.89
CA GLU A 50 -10.62 4.77 -12.05
C GLU A 50 -11.20 3.91 -10.91
N THR A 51 -11.26 4.47 -9.69
CA THR A 51 -11.96 3.83 -8.57
C THR A 51 -13.46 3.75 -8.81
N ALA A 52 -14.07 4.82 -9.34
CA ALA A 52 -15.47 4.81 -9.74
C ALA A 52 -15.75 3.77 -10.84
N GLU A 53 -14.85 3.59 -11.82
CA GLU A 53 -15.02 2.59 -12.89
C GLU A 53 -14.96 1.15 -12.36
N ILE A 54 -14.10 0.86 -11.37
CA ILE A 54 -14.05 -0.43 -10.70
C ILE A 54 -15.32 -0.67 -9.87
N ASP A 55 -15.81 0.36 -9.17
CA ASP A 55 -17.03 0.28 -8.37
C ASP A 55 -18.28 0.12 -9.24
N GLU A 56 -18.34 0.79 -10.39
CA GLU A 56 -19.42 0.68 -11.38
C GLU A 56 -19.36 -0.62 -12.19
N ASN A 57 -18.26 -1.37 -12.13
CA ASN A 57 -18.15 -2.67 -12.80
C ASN A 57 -18.93 -3.76 -12.05
N HIS A 58 -20.24 -3.79 -12.26
CA HIS A 58 -21.17 -4.73 -11.64
C HIS A 58 -20.82 -6.21 -11.89
N LEU A 59 -20.18 -6.54 -13.03
CA LEU A 59 -19.74 -7.91 -13.32
C LEU A 59 -18.58 -8.33 -12.42
N LEU A 60 -17.59 -7.44 -12.23
CA LEU A 60 -16.46 -7.66 -11.33
C LEU A 60 -16.93 -7.78 -9.88
N GLN A 61 -17.81 -6.88 -9.43
CA GLN A 61 -18.39 -6.90 -8.08
C GLN A 61 -19.16 -8.21 -7.83
N ALA A 62 -19.98 -8.66 -8.78
CA ALA A 62 -20.72 -9.92 -8.65
C ALA A 62 -19.81 -11.16 -8.66
N ALA A 63 -18.65 -11.09 -9.31
CA ALA A 63 -17.64 -12.15 -9.28
C ALA A 63 -16.89 -12.17 -7.94
N LEU A 64 -16.51 -11.01 -7.41
CA LEU A 64 -15.87 -10.87 -6.10
C LEU A 64 -16.76 -11.35 -4.96
N GLN A 65 -18.05 -11.00 -4.98
CA GLN A 65 -19.01 -11.46 -3.97
C GLN A 65 -19.17 -12.98 -3.99
N ARG A 66 -19.26 -13.58 -5.18
CA ARG A 66 -19.31 -15.04 -5.33
C ARG A 66 -18.03 -15.70 -4.82
N ALA A 67 -16.86 -15.19 -5.23
CA ALA A 67 -15.58 -15.71 -4.75
C ALA A 67 -15.45 -15.61 -3.22
N TRP A 68 -15.95 -14.54 -2.60
CA TRP A 68 -15.98 -14.40 -1.15
C TRP A 68 -16.91 -15.41 -0.47
N GLN A 69 -18.08 -15.67 -1.04
CA GLN A 69 -19.01 -16.70 -0.56
C GLN A 69 -18.39 -18.09 -0.68
N ASP A 70 -17.81 -18.42 -1.84
CA ASP A 70 -17.13 -19.70 -2.10
C ASP A 70 -15.97 -19.92 -1.11
N ALA A 71 -15.17 -18.89 -0.85
CA ALA A 71 -14.09 -18.93 0.13
C ALA A 71 -14.60 -19.15 1.56
N LYS A 72 -15.70 -18.49 1.94
CA LYS A 72 -16.35 -18.66 3.25
C LYS A 72 -16.92 -20.06 3.43
N GLU A 73 -17.47 -20.63 2.37
CA GLU A 73 -17.99 -21.99 2.33
C GLU A 73 -16.89 -23.06 2.20
N ARG A 74 -15.61 -22.64 2.11
CA ARG A 74 -14.44 -23.51 1.86
C ARG A 74 -14.60 -24.37 0.61
N GLN A 75 -15.42 -23.92 -0.34
CA GLN A 75 -15.57 -24.54 -1.65
C GLN A 75 -14.54 -23.94 -2.60
N GLY A 76 -13.26 -24.03 -2.22
CA GLY A 76 -12.18 -23.83 -3.17
C GLY A 76 -12.17 -25.01 -4.11
N ARG A 77 -12.51 -24.78 -5.38
CA ARG A 77 -12.06 -25.68 -6.45
C ARG A 77 -10.60 -25.40 -6.75
#